data_AF-A0A9P7N8T2-F1
#
_entry.id   AF-A0A9P7N8T2-F1
#
_cell.length_a   1.000
_cell.length_b   1.000
_cell.length_c   1.000
_cell.angle_alpha   90.00
_cell.angle_beta   90.00
_cell.angle_gamma   90.00
#
_symmetry.space_group_name_H-M   'P 1'
#
loop_
_entity.id
_entity.type
_entity.pdbx_description
1 polymer ?
#
loop_
_entity_poly.entity_id
_entity_poly.type
_entity_poly.pdbx_seq_one_letter_code
_entity_poly.pdbx_strand_id
1 'polypeptide(L)'
;MRNTLIFAGNSCPVLTGQICENLGITPADAELTQFSNGETSVRILTSVREKDVFVVQSGSPKINDSIMELLIMISACKGGSANKITAVLPYFPYSRQSKKKAHRGAITARMLANLLGVAGVKHVITVDLHASQMQGFFHCPVDNLHAEPIIAKWIRRNVQNWRDAVVVSKNAGGTKRVTSLADALKLNFGMVTTDRKRGTNMTASMIMNHLDGVERQPELENSLGYSKPAPAGGQIVTKPQAAASRTRNLADAGGSSANLREVLPPLADAKTTAVSEEDLAGGRRTPDVPVDQDQLYDDRRAHEVIHGRLVRGHIVEDDFPSPAMSTTGNSVHEDDPMALSHASSLFVPEGQILGGGGDAAASSDEEDNAFQGTKTEHMITLVGNVRNRTVFIVDDMIDKPGSWIAAAETVVKKGGAKRVYCIATHGIFGDDCLEQLESCECIDTILVTNSFPINQDRARNIKKLVVLDLSFLLSEAIRRNHYGESISPLFQHTGD
;
A
#
# COMPACT_ATOMS: atom_id res chain seq x y z
N MET A 1 -25.62 -21.40 15.13
CA MET A 1 -25.34 -22.17 13.88
C MET A 1 -25.13 -23.65 14.24
N ARG A 2 -25.35 -24.62 13.34
CA ARG A 2 -25.12 -26.06 13.62
C ARG A 2 -23.78 -26.51 13.03
N ASN A 3 -23.10 -27.47 13.68
CA ASN A 3 -21.79 -28.01 13.27
C ASN A 3 -20.67 -26.97 13.12
N THR A 4 -20.79 -25.81 13.76
CA THR A 4 -19.74 -24.77 13.83
C THR A 4 -19.05 -24.80 15.18
N LEU A 5 -17.74 -24.54 15.22
CA LEU A 5 -17.01 -24.18 16.44
C LEU A 5 -16.20 -22.90 16.20
N ILE A 6 -16.13 -22.03 17.20
CA ILE A 6 -15.28 -20.83 17.18
C ILE A 6 -14.32 -20.89 18.36
N PHE A 7 -13.03 -20.98 18.10
CA PHE A 7 -11.98 -20.93 19.12
C PHE A 7 -11.40 -19.51 19.21
N ALA A 8 -11.18 -19.04 20.45
CA ALA A 8 -10.41 -17.83 20.72
C ALA A 8 -8.93 -18.19 20.91
N GLY A 9 -8.03 -17.45 20.27
CA GLY A 9 -6.63 -17.36 20.69
C GLY A 9 -6.45 -16.31 21.80
N ASN A 10 -5.29 -16.34 22.47
CA ASN A 10 -4.99 -15.49 23.62
C ASN A 10 -4.93 -13.98 23.31
N SER A 11 -4.79 -13.57 22.04
CA SER A 11 -4.74 -12.14 21.69
C SER A 11 -6.10 -11.45 21.78
N CYS A 12 -7.21 -12.15 21.50
CA CYS A 12 -8.52 -11.51 21.34
C CYS A 12 -9.71 -12.31 21.91
N PRO A 13 -9.65 -12.79 23.18
CA PRO A 13 -10.75 -13.52 23.79
C PRO A 13 -12.03 -12.69 23.92
N VAL A 14 -11.93 -11.39 24.23
CA VAL A 14 -13.08 -10.47 24.37
C VAL A 14 -13.84 -10.32 23.05
N LEU A 15 -13.14 -10.00 21.96
CA LEU A 15 -13.73 -9.88 20.63
C LEU A 15 -14.34 -11.21 20.17
N THR A 16 -13.69 -12.34 20.47
CA THR A 16 -14.24 -13.67 20.13
C THR A 16 -15.52 -13.96 20.92
N GLY A 17 -15.59 -13.56 22.19
CA GLY A 17 -16.81 -13.62 22.99
C GLY A 17 -17.96 -12.83 22.36
N GLN A 18 -17.72 -11.57 21.98
CA GLN A 18 -18.72 -10.71 21.32
C GLN A 18 -19.18 -11.28 19.95
N ILE A 19 -18.26 -11.86 19.17
CA ILE A 19 -18.60 -12.57 17.93
C ILE A 19 -19.52 -13.76 18.22
N CYS A 20 -19.25 -14.54 19.26
CA CYS A 20 -20.06 -15.70 19.64
C CYS A 20 -21.45 -15.27 20.16
N GLU A 21 -21.51 -14.20 20.94
CA GLU A 21 -22.75 -13.57 21.43
C GLU A 21 -23.66 -13.14 20.27
N ASN A 22 -23.13 -12.40 19.29
CA ASN A 22 -23.85 -12.01 18.07
C ASN A 22 -24.37 -13.21 17.26
N LEU A 23 -23.70 -14.37 17.32
CA LEU A 23 -24.08 -15.61 16.63
C LEU A 23 -24.99 -16.53 17.46
N GLY A 24 -25.27 -16.18 18.71
CA GLY A 24 -26.04 -17.01 19.64
C GLY A 24 -25.38 -18.37 19.92
N ILE A 25 -24.05 -18.40 20.04
CA ILE A 25 -23.27 -19.60 20.38
C ILE A 25 -22.27 -19.31 21.49
N THR A 26 -21.68 -20.34 22.08
CA THR A 26 -20.54 -20.21 23.01
C THR A 26 -19.21 -20.40 22.28
N PRO A 27 -18.12 -19.75 22.70
CA PRO A 27 -16.77 -20.13 22.30
C PRO A 27 -16.50 -21.61 22.60
N ALA A 28 -15.64 -22.23 21.80
CA ALA A 28 -15.24 -23.63 21.94
C ALA A 28 -14.03 -23.77 22.86
N ASP A 29 -14.05 -24.77 23.74
CA ASP A 29 -13.04 -24.94 24.77
C ASP A 29 -11.67 -25.38 24.19
N ALA A 30 -10.66 -24.55 24.44
CA ALA A 30 -9.26 -24.84 24.21
C ALA A 30 -8.41 -24.29 25.36
N GLU A 31 -7.35 -25.00 25.69
CA GLU A 31 -6.38 -24.62 26.70
C GLU A 31 -5.09 -24.19 25.99
N LEU A 32 -4.69 -22.94 26.26
CA LEU A 32 -3.57 -22.26 25.62
C LEU A 32 -2.58 -21.86 26.71
N THR A 33 -1.45 -22.55 26.78
CA THR A 33 -0.43 -22.35 27.83
C THR A 33 0.96 -22.21 27.22
N GLN A 34 1.91 -21.70 28.01
CA GLN A 34 3.32 -21.63 27.62
C GLN A 34 4.13 -22.48 28.60
N PHE A 35 4.95 -23.38 28.09
CA PHE A 35 5.90 -24.14 28.90
C PHE A 35 6.97 -23.22 29.48
N SER A 36 7.66 -23.65 30.54
CA SER A 36 8.68 -22.82 31.23
C SER A 36 9.91 -22.47 30.37
N ASN A 37 10.10 -23.14 29.23
CA ASN A 37 11.13 -22.85 28.22
C ASN A 37 10.65 -21.84 27.15
N GLY A 38 9.40 -21.38 27.19
CA GLY A 38 8.81 -20.46 26.22
C GLY A 38 8.01 -21.11 25.08
N GLU A 39 7.98 -22.44 24.97
CA GLU A 39 7.24 -23.15 23.93
C GLU A 39 5.72 -23.06 24.15
N THR A 40 4.96 -22.73 23.10
CA THR A 40 3.50 -22.68 23.14
C THR A 40 2.90 -24.09 23.13
N SER A 41 1.96 -24.33 24.06
CA SER A 41 1.21 -25.58 24.19
C SER A 41 -0.27 -25.31 23.98
N VAL A 42 -0.90 -26.11 23.12
CA VAL A 42 -2.32 -25.98 22.74
C VAL A 42 -3.01 -27.32 22.90
N ARG A 43 -4.11 -27.35 23.64
CA ARG A 43 -4.97 -28.52 23.80
C ARG A 43 -6.42 -28.18 23.49
N ILE A 44 -6.94 -28.72 22.39
CA ILE A 44 -8.36 -28.60 22.03
C ILE A 44 -9.17 -29.56 22.90
N LEU A 45 -10.16 -29.05 23.66
CA LEU A 45 -10.89 -29.82 24.67
C LEU A 45 -12.24 -30.37 24.17
N THR A 46 -12.67 -29.98 22.96
CA THR A 46 -13.92 -30.42 22.33
C THR A 46 -13.66 -31.14 21.01
N SER A 47 -14.53 -32.09 20.64
CA SER A 47 -14.40 -32.81 19.36
C SER A 47 -14.66 -31.87 18.19
N VAL A 48 -13.67 -31.74 17.30
CA VAL A 48 -13.74 -30.93 16.07
C VAL A 48 -14.07 -31.74 14.81
N ARG A 49 -14.15 -33.08 14.91
CA ARG A 49 -14.38 -33.97 13.76
C ARG A 49 -15.61 -33.54 12.96
N GLU A 50 -15.45 -33.42 11.65
CA GLU A 50 -16.51 -33.08 10.67
C GLU A 50 -17.18 -31.71 10.88
N LYS A 51 -16.67 -30.88 11.81
CA LYS A 51 -17.19 -29.52 12.06
C LYS A 51 -16.48 -28.47 11.20
N ASP A 52 -17.17 -27.36 10.99
CA ASP A 52 -16.62 -26.13 10.42
C ASP A 52 -16.02 -25.31 11.57
N VAL A 53 -14.71 -25.08 11.52
CA VAL A 53 -13.93 -24.51 12.62
C VAL A 53 -13.41 -23.14 12.25
N PHE A 54 -13.72 -22.14 13.07
CA PHE A 54 -13.17 -20.80 12.98
C PHE A 54 -12.18 -20.59 14.12
N VAL A 55 -10.95 -20.19 13.81
CA VAL A 55 -9.94 -19.83 14.82
C VAL A 55 -9.73 -18.33 14.75
N VAL A 56 -10.13 -17.62 15.81
CA VAL A 56 -10.05 -16.16 15.90
C VAL A 56 -8.76 -15.78 16.64
N GLN A 57 -7.83 -15.13 15.95
CA GLN A 57 -6.58 -14.65 16.51
C GLN A 57 -6.15 -13.35 15.80
N SER A 58 -5.71 -12.36 16.54
CA SER A 58 -5.09 -11.14 16.03
C SER A 58 -3.58 -11.10 16.28
N GLY A 59 -2.96 -9.95 16.03
CA GLY A 59 -1.64 -9.65 16.59
C GLY A 59 -1.70 -9.40 18.10
N SER A 60 -0.53 -9.36 18.74
CA SER A 60 -0.36 -8.94 20.13
C SER A 60 1.04 -8.33 20.30
N PRO A 61 1.37 -7.74 21.45
CA PRO A 61 2.76 -7.34 21.77
C PRO A 61 3.77 -8.49 21.67
N LYS A 62 3.33 -9.74 21.86
CA LYS A 62 4.10 -10.97 21.60
C LYS A 62 3.69 -11.58 20.27
N ILE A 63 3.90 -10.84 19.18
CA ILE A 63 3.34 -11.18 17.85
C ILE A 63 3.73 -12.59 17.35
N ASN A 64 4.95 -13.06 17.65
CA ASN A 64 5.43 -14.38 17.25
C ASN A 64 4.75 -15.51 18.03
N ASP A 65 4.59 -15.36 19.35
CA ASP A 65 3.91 -16.32 20.21
C ASP A 65 2.44 -16.49 19.75
N SER A 66 1.75 -15.38 19.44
CA SER A 66 0.37 -15.42 18.91
C SER A 66 0.26 -16.09 17.53
N ILE A 67 1.28 -15.95 16.67
CA ILE A 67 1.36 -16.65 15.39
C ILE A 67 1.60 -18.16 15.59
N MET A 68 2.52 -18.54 16.48
CA MET A 68 2.79 -19.94 16.77
C MET A 68 1.57 -20.63 17.39
N GLU A 69 0.91 -19.98 18.36
CA GLU A 69 -0.35 -20.42 18.94
C GLU A 69 -1.41 -20.69 17.87
N LEU A 70 -1.63 -19.73 16.96
CA LEU A 70 -2.57 -19.86 15.84
C LEU A 70 -2.23 -21.05 14.93
N LEU A 71 -0.97 -21.20 14.53
CA LEU A 71 -0.52 -22.29 13.65
C LEU A 71 -0.71 -23.65 14.33
N ILE A 72 -0.43 -23.76 15.63
CA ILE A 72 -0.62 -24.99 16.41
C ILE A 72 -2.12 -25.28 16.59
N MET A 73 -2.97 -24.28 16.89
CA MET A 73 -4.43 -24.45 16.96
C MET A 73 -5.01 -24.98 15.64
N ILE A 74 -4.62 -24.40 14.51
CA ILE A 74 -5.04 -24.85 13.18
C ILE A 74 -4.58 -26.29 12.92
N SER A 75 -3.30 -26.59 13.22
CA SER A 75 -2.72 -27.92 13.03
C SER A 75 -3.42 -28.98 13.90
N ALA A 76 -3.73 -28.65 15.16
CA ALA A 76 -4.50 -29.52 16.06
C ALA A 76 -5.93 -29.75 15.54
N CYS A 77 -6.60 -28.73 15.01
CA CYS A 77 -7.92 -28.88 14.41
C CYS A 77 -7.90 -29.75 13.15
N LYS A 78 -6.84 -29.64 12.34
CA LYS A 78 -6.61 -30.49 11.14
C LYS A 78 -6.38 -31.94 11.53
N GLY A 79 -5.53 -32.20 12.53
CA GLY A 79 -5.32 -33.54 13.10
C GLY A 79 -6.61 -34.13 13.69
N GLY A 80 -7.43 -33.29 14.33
CA GLY A 80 -8.77 -33.63 14.82
C GLY A 80 -9.83 -33.91 13.74
N SER A 81 -9.47 -33.89 12.45
CA SER A 81 -10.37 -34.14 11.32
C SER A 81 -11.52 -33.14 11.19
N ALA A 82 -11.27 -31.85 11.46
CA ALA A 82 -12.20 -30.77 11.11
C ALA A 82 -12.50 -30.78 9.60
N ASN A 83 -13.76 -30.54 9.22
CA ASN A 83 -14.19 -30.52 7.81
C ASN A 83 -13.60 -29.33 7.06
N LYS A 84 -13.62 -28.16 7.70
CA LYS A 84 -13.10 -26.89 7.20
C LYS A 84 -12.50 -26.11 8.35
N ILE A 85 -11.40 -25.42 8.09
CA ILE A 85 -10.72 -24.56 9.06
C ILE A 85 -10.53 -23.18 8.44
N THR A 86 -11.17 -22.19 9.05
CA THR A 86 -11.13 -20.79 8.66
C THR A 86 -10.33 -20.02 9.69
N ALA A 87 -9.25 -19.34 9.26
CA ALA A 87 -8.51 -18.43 10.12
C ALA A 87 -9.18 -17.06 10.08
N VAL A 88 -9.64 -16.55 11.23
CA VAL A 88 -10.23 -15.22 11.36
C VAL A 88 -9.19 -14.31 12.01
N LEU A 89 -8.63 -13.40 11.22
CA LEU A 89 -7.47 -12.58 11.54
C LEU A 89 -7.83 -11.10 11.47
N PRO A 90 -8.45 -10.51 12.52
CA PRO A 90 -8.94 -9.12 12.48
C PRO A 90 -7.85 -8.09 12.16
N TYR A 91 -6.61 -8.35 12.56
CA TYR A 91 -5.40 -7.75 12.00
C TYR A 91 -4.49 -8.87 11.51
N PHE A 92 -3.96 -8.75 10.29
CA PHE A 92 -3.00 -9.71 9.74
C PHE A 92 -1.56 -9.36 10.19
N PRO A 93 -0.87 -10.23 10.95
CA PRO A 93 0.50 -9.99 11.38
C PRO A 93 1.48 -9.83 10.21
N TYR A 94 2.58 -9.10 10.42
CA TYR A 94 3.61 -8.83 9.39
C TYR A 94 3.11 -8.16 8.10
N SER A 95 1.88 -7.62 8.08
CA SER A 95 1.25 -6.99 6.90
C SER A 95 2.07 -5.84 6.27
N ARG A 96 2.77 -5.04 7.09
CA ARG A 96 3.71 -3.98 6.67
C ARG A 96 4.94 -4.51 5.91
N GLN A 97 5.18 -5.82 5.94
CA GLN A 97 6.26 -6.54 5.25
C GLN A 97 5.74 -7.33 4.02
N SER A 98 4.78 -6.72 3.30
CA SER A 98 4.17 -7.25 2.07
C SER A 98 4.98 -7.00 0.79
N LYS A 99 5.95 -6.08 0.80
CA LYS A 99 6.91 -5.84 -0.29
C LYS A 99 8.35 -5.92 0.22
N LYS A 100 9.29 -6.32 -0.65
CA LYS A 100 10.73 -6.22 -0.33
C LYS A 100 11.10 -4.74 -0.21
N LYS A 101 11.45 -4.28 0.99
CA LYS A 101 11.95 -2.90 1.22
C LYS A 101 13.44 -2.75 0.84
N ALA A 102 14.23 -3.83 0.92
CA ALA A 102 15.64 -3.87 0.56
C ALA A 102 15.95 -5.00 -0.44
N HIS A 103 17.03 -4.87 -1.21
CA HIS A 103 17.44 -5.83 -2.26
C HIS A 103 17.54 -7.29 -1.73
N ARG A 104 18.07 -7.47 -0.52
CA ARG A 104 18.20 -8.77 0.17
C ARG A 104 17.10 -9.02 1.23
N GLY A 105 16.00 -8.27 1.18
CA GLY A 105 14.88 -8.40 2.13
C GLY A 105 13.92 -9.55 1.82
N ALA A 106 13.22 -10.02 2.86
CA ALA A 106 12.15 -11.00 2.76
C ALA A 106 10.77 -10.34 2.52
N ILE A 107 9.78 -11.15 2.12
CA ILE A 107 8.35 -10.79 2.12
C ILE A 107 7.68 -11.63 3.21
N THR A 108 7.79 -11.18 4.46
CA THR A 108 7.39 -11.94 5.65
C THR A 108 5.88 -12.19 5.69
N ALA A 109 5.07 -11.26 5.18
CA ALA A 109 3.62 -11.47 5.03
C ALA A 109 3.29 -12.70 4.15
N ARG A 110 4.04 -12.90 3.06
CA ARG A 110 3.88 -14.06 2.16
C ARG A 110 4.39 -15.35 2.81
N MET A 111 5.47 -15.27 3.60
CA MET A 111 5.93 -16.39 4.41
C MET A 111 4.84 -16.85 5.39
N LEU A 112 4.20 -15.91 6.09
CA LEU A 112 3.10 -16.23 7.02
C LEU A 112 1.88 -16.82 6.31
N ALA A 113 1.48 -16.27 5.15
CA ALA A 113 0.41 -16.84 4.34
C ALA A 113 0.69 -18.30 3.91
N ASN A 114 1.94 -18.60 3.53
CA ASN A 114 2.37 -19.97 3.24
C ASN A 114 2.29 -20.88 4.48
N LEU A 115 2.73 -20.42 5.64
CA LEU A 115 2.67 -21.19 6.90
C LEU A 115 1.24 -21.53 7.30
N LEU A 116 0.29 -20.60 7.15
CA LEU A 116 -1.14 -20.85 7.37
C LEU A 116 -1.68 -21.94 6.42
N GLY A 117 -1.30 -21.90 5.14
CA GLY A 117 -1.64 -22.95 4.17
C GLY A 117 -1.09 -24.33 4.55
N VAL A 118 0.17 -24.41 5.00
CA VAL A 118 0.79 -25.65 5.49
C VAL A 118 0.08 -26.16 6.75
N ALA A 119 -0.16 -25.28 7.73
CA ALA A 119 -0.85 -25.60 8.97
C ALA A 119 -2.23 -26.21 8.74
N GLY A 120 -2.95 -25.78 7.70
CA GLY A 120 -4.19 -26.42 7.24
C GLY A 120 -5.36 -25.49 6.92
N VAL A 121 -5.14 -24.17 6.88
CA VAL A 121 -6.21 -23.21 6.59
C VAL A 121 -6.83 -23.46 5.22
N LYS A 122 -8.16 -23.45 5.17
CA LYS A 122 -8.98 -23.58 3.95
C LYS A 122 -9.64 -22.27 3.54
N HIS A 123 -9.68 -21.28 4.42
CA HIS A 123 -10.24 -19.96 4.17
C HIS A 123 -9.63 -18.94 5.16
N VAL A 124 -9.36 -17.70 4.74
CA VAL A 124 -8.96 -16.61 5.64
C VAL A 124 -10.01 -15.50 5.64
N ILE A 125 -10.47 -15.06 6.81
CA ILE A 125 -11.25 -13.84 6.98
C ILE A 125 -10.35 -12.82 7.67
N THR A 126 -10.24 -11.60 7.16
CA THR A 126 -9.39 -10.54 7.73
C THR A 126 -10.00 -9.16 7.48
N VAL A 127 -9.43 -8.10 8.04
CA VAL A 127 -9.93 -6.72 7.88
C VAL A 127 -8.77 -5.82 7.42
N ASP A 128 -9.03 -4.99 6.41
CA ASP A 128 -8.15 -3.93 5.88
C ASP A 128 -6.66 -4.29 5.76
N LEU A 129 -6.35 -5.36 5.00
CA LEU A 129 -4.97 -5.71 4.65
C LEU A 129 -4.19 -4.49 4.13
N HIS A 130 -3.04 -4.22 4.75
CA HIS A 130 -2.14 -3.09 4.47
C HIS A 130 -1.90 -2.86 2.96
N ALA A 131 -1.83 -3.93 2.16
CA ALA A 131 -1.89 -3.87 0.71
C ALA A 131 -2.88 -4.92 0.18
N SER A 132 -3.85 -4.52 -0.63
CA SER A 132 -4.89 -5.44 -1.15
C SER A 132 -4.33 -6.60 -1.98
N GLN A 133 -3.15 -6.42 -2.60
CA GLN A 133 -2.43 -7.47 -3.33
C GLN A 133 -2.02 -8.65 -2.43
N MET A 134 -1.99 -8.48 -1.11
CA MET A 134 -1.69 -9.55 -0.15
C MET A 134 -2.69 -10.71 -0.21
N GLN A 135 -3.92 -10.50 -0.70
CA GLN A 135 -4.88 -11.58 -0.95
C GLN A 135 -4.28 -12.65 -1.89
N GLY A 136 -3.46 -12.24 -2.86
CA GLY A 136 -2.74 -13.15 -3.77
C GLY A 136 -1.55 -13.89 -3.16
N PHE A 137 -1.25 -13.71 -1.86
CA PHE A 137 -0.25 -14.51 -1.16
C PHE A 137 -0.80 -15.84 -0.64
N PHE A 138 -2.13 -15.97 -0.54
CA PHE A 138 -2.79 -17.16 0.00
C PHE A 138 -3.15 -18.12 -1.13
N HIS A 139 -3.02 -19.42 -0.87
CA HIS A 139 -3.48 -20.48 -1.78
C HIS A 139 -4.96 -20.86 -1.55
N CYS A 140 -5.62 -20.21 -0.59
CA CYS A 140 -7.03 -20.40 -0.26
C CYS A 140 -7.80 -19.07 -0.44
N PRO A 141 -9.14 -19.10 -0.53
CA PRO A 141 -9.94 -17.88 -0.58
C PRO A 141 -9.70 -16.97 0.64
N VAL A 142 -9.77 -15.66 0.42
CA VAL A 142 -9.55 -14.63 1.43
C VAL A 142 -10.68 -13.61 1.39
N ASP A 143 -11.47 -13.55 2.46
CA ASP A 143 -12.43 -12.49 2.71
C ASP A 143 -11.71 -11.32 3.41
N ASN A 144 -11.17 -10.38 2.63
CA ASN A 144 -10.65 -9.12 3.16
C ASN A 144 -11.79 -8.11 3.35
N LEU A 145 -12.34 -8.05 4.55
CA LEU A 145 -13.39 -7.11 4.96
C LEU A 145 -12.83 -5.69 5.08
N HIS A 146 -13.70 -4.67 5.03
CA HIS A 146 -13.30 -3.27 5.21
C HIS A 146 -14.01 -2.64 6.42
N ALA A 147 -13.29 -1.89 7.26
CA ALA A 147 -13.89 -1.11 8.34
C ALA A 147 -14.46 0.23 7.86
N GLU A 148 -14.15 0.65 6.62
CA GLU A 148 -14.57 1.93 6.03
C GLU A 148 -16.08 2.21 6.17
N PRO A 149 -17.02 1.27 5.94
CA PRO A 149 -18.45 1.55 6.14
C PRO A 149 -18.82 1.87 7.60
N ILE A 150 -18.15 1.24 8.57
CA ILE A 150 -18.36 1.47 10.00
C ILE A 150 -17.79 2.84 10.40
N ILE A 151 -16.59 3.17 9.91
CA ILE A 151 -15.94 4.46 10.10
C ILE A 151 -16.80 5.59 9.50
N ALA A 152 -17.24 5.45 8.25
CA ALA A 152 -18.12 6.43 7.58
C ALA A 152 -19.43 6.62 8.36
N LYS A 153 -20.05 5.54 8.84
CA LYS A 153 -21.25 5.58 9.68
C LYS A 153 -21.01 6.29 11.01
N TRP A 154 -19.87 6.06 11.66
CA TRP A 154 -19.49 6.76 12.88
C TRP A 154 -19.29 8.26 12.65
N ILE A 155 -18.56 8.64 11.59
CA ILE A 155 -18.33 10.05 11.21
C ILE A 155 -19.67 10.78 11.02
N ARG A 156 -20.58 10.21 10.22
CA ARG A 156 -21.89 10.81 9.91
C ARG A 156 -22.75 11.07 11.14
N ARG A 157 -22.59 10.26 12.20
CA ARG A 157 -23.42 10.29 13.42
C ARG A 157 -22.79 11.08 14.58
N ASN A 158 -21.46 11.17 14.65
CA ASN A 158 -20.75 11.75 15.81
C ASN A 158 -20.01 13.05 15.50
N VAL A 159 -19.61 13.30 14.24
CA VAL A 159 -18.84 14.50 13.88
C VAL A 159 -19.76 15.63 13.43
N GLN A 160 -19.77 16.74 14.16
CA GLN A 160 -20.50 17.95 13.79
C GLN A 160 -19.94 18.55 12.50
N ASN A 161 -20.82 18.99 11.60
CA ASN A 161 -20.49 19.59 10.30
C ASN A 161 -19.50 18.74 9.46
N TRP A 162 -19.60 17.41 9.55
CA TRP A 162 -18.72 16.49 8.81
C TRP A 162 -18.77 16.68 7.29
N ARG A 163 -19.86 17.25 6.74
CA ARG A 163 -20.01 17.58 5.31
C ARG A 163 -19.02 18.65 4.83
N ASP A 164 -18.53 19.49 5.74
CA ASP A 164 -17.53 20.52 5.46
C ASP A 164 -16.10 20.02 5.76
N ALA A 165 -15.91 18.73 6.08
CA ALA A 165 -14.61 18.17 6.40
C ALA A 165 -13.76 17.86 5.14
N VAL A 166 -12.49 17.50 5.36
CA VAL A 166 -11.54 17.02 4.35
C VAL A 166 -10.92 15.72 4.84
N VAL A 167 -10.82 14.72 3.97
CA VAL A 167 -10.10 13.47 4.26
C VAL A 167 -8.64 13.63 3.82
N VAL A 168 -7.67 13.44 4.69
CA VAL A 168 -6.24 13.68 4.40
C VAL A 168 -5.44 12.39 4.54
N SER A 169 -4.61 12.09 3.55
CA SER A 169 -3.64 10.99 3.65
C SER A 169 -2.41 11.43 4.42
N LYS A 170 -1.94 10.60 5.34
CA LYS A 170 -0.71 10.82 6.11
C LYS A 170 0.55 10.74 5.23
N ASN A 171 0.52 9.89 4.21
CA ASN A 171 1.58 9.68 3.22
C ASN A 171 1.01 9.30 1.86
N ALA A 172 1.85 9.21 0.82
CA ALA A 172 1.44 8.86 -0.53
C ALA A 172 0.92 7.41 -0.69
N GLY A 173 1.22 6.52 0.26
CA GLY A 173 0.73 5.13 0.24
C GLY A 173 -0.76 5.02 0.57
N GLY A 174 -1.24 5.83 1.52
CA GLY A 174 -2.63 5.82 1.99
C GLY A 174 -3.66 6.43 1.04
N THR A 175 -3.23 7.12 -0.04
CA THR A 175 -4.10 7.97 -0.87
C THR A 175 -5.33 7.25 -1.41
N LYS A 176 -5.23 5.98 -1.82
CA LYS A 176 -6.38 5.19 -2.33
C LYS A 176 -7.47 4.96 -1.28
N ARG A 177 -7.10 4.82 0.00
CA ARG A 177 -8.02 4.64 1.13
C ARG A 177 -8.73 5.95 1.46
N VAL A 178 -7.97 7.05 1.39
CA VAL A 178 -8.47 8.41 1.59
C VAL A 178 -9.45 8.82 0.50
N THR A 179 -9.17 8.54 -0.77
CA THR A 179 -10.12 8.81 -1.86
C THR A 179 -11.39 7.96 -1.72
N SER A 180 -11.27 6.68 -1.37
CA SER A 180 -12.41 5.79 -1.14
C SER A 180 -13.36 6.33 -0.05
N LEU A 181 -12.84 6.67 1.13
CA LEU A 181 -13.65 7.26 2.20
C LEU A 181 -14.19 8.66 1.83
N ALA A 182 -13.41 9.47 1.09
CA ALA A 182 -13.85 10.78 0.63
C ALA A 182 -15.03 10.67 -0.34
N ASP A 183 -14.99 9.74 -1.30
CA ASP A 183 -16.08 9.46 -2.24
C ASP A 183 -17.32 8.93 -1.48
N ALA A 184 -17.13 8.01 -0.53
CA ALA A 184 -18.20 7.46 0.31
C ALA A 184 -18.88 8.51 1.21
N LEU A 185 -18.19 9.60 1.54
CA LEU A 185 -18.72 10.74 2.30
C LEU A 185 -19.09 11.94 1.41
N LYS A 186 -18.73 11.94 0.12
CA LYS A 186 -18.81 13.09 -0.80
C LYS A 186 -18.05 14.32 -0.28
N LEU A 187 -16.82 14.11 0.19
CA LEU A 187 -15.92 15.13 0.71
C LEU A 187 -14.74 15.38 -0.25
N ASN A 188 -14.08 16.52 -0.08
CA ASN A 188 -12.77 16.74 -0.68
C ASN A 188 -11.72 15.90 0.06
N PHE A 189 -10.63 15.60 -0.63
CA PHE A 189 -9.45 14.98 -0.01
C PHE A 189 -8.20 15.84 -0.16
N GLY A 190 -7.19 15.52 0.65
CA GLY A 190 -5.84 16.07 0.59
C GLY A 190 -4.79 15.01 0.90
N MET A 191 -3.51 15.38 0.78
CA MET A 191 -2.40 14.47 1.00
C MET A 191 -1.23 15.21 1.66
N VAL A 192 -0.68 14.60 2.71
CA VAL A 192 0.62 14.95 3.28
C VAL A 192 1.68 14.05 2.65
N THR A 193 2.82 14.63 2.28
CA THR A 193 4.02 13.90 1.86
C THR A 193 5.25 14.49 2.54
N THR A 194 6.22 13.66 2.91
CA THR A 194 7.50 14.13 3.46
C THR A 194 8.63 13.92 2.46
N ASP A 195 9.12 15.02 1.92
CA ASP A 195 10.29 15.05 1.05
C ASP A 195 11.54 14.90 1.91
N ARG A 196 12.19 13.75 1.76
CA ARG A 196 13.59 13.61 2.14
C ARG A 196 14.41 14.33 1.08
N LYS A 197 15.24 15.29 1.49
CA LYS A 197 16.40 15.65 0.69
C LYS A 197 17.19 14.36 0.47
N ARG A 198 17.19 13.85 -0.77
CA ARG A 198 18.17 12.85 -1.20
C ARG A 198 19.53 13.45 -0.86
N GLY A 199 20.28 12.79 0.02
CA GLY A 199 21.60 13.28 0.42
C GLY A 199 22.39 13.60 -0.83
N THR A 200 23.05 14.75 -0.85
CA THR A 200 23.75 15.25 -2.04
C THR A 200 24.86 14.28 -2.40
N ASN A 201 24.59 13.32 -3.28
CA ASN A 201 25.60 12.44 -3.84
C ASN A 201 26.52 13.30 -4.71
N MET A 202 27.61 13.77 -4.10
CA MET A 202 28.63 14.67 -4.68
C MET A 202 29.29 14.12 -5.96
N THR A 203 29.00 12.86 -6.34
CA THR A 203 29.36 12.25 -7.60
C THR A 203 28.58 12.79 -8.81
N ALA A 204 27.34 13.26 -8.64
CA ALA A 204 26.55 13.77 -9.76
C ALA A 204 27.02 15.14 -10.30
N SER A 205 27.62 15.97 -9.43
CA SER A 205 28.10 17.32 -9.79
C SER A 205 29.47 17.33 -10.50
N MET A 206 30.18 16.21 -10.58
CA MET A 206 31.47 16.12 -11.30
C MET A 206 31.32 15.81 -12.79
N ILE A 207 30.16 15.29 -13.23
CA ILE A 207 29.92 14.91 -14.63
C ILE A 207 29.45 16.12 -15.47
N MET A 208 28.86 17.14 -14.84
CA MET A 208 28.31 18.34 -15.49
C MET A 208 29.32 19.50 -15.66
N ASN A 209 30.61 19.30 -15.31
CA ASN A 209 31.64 20.36 -15.40
C ASN A 209 32.67 20.14 -16.52
N HIS A 210 32.44 19.21 -17.46
CA HIS A 210 33.39 18.92 -18.54
C HIS A 210 32.83 19.05 -19.96
N LEU A 211 31.67 19.69 -20.12
CA LEU A 211 30.96 19.83 -21.41
C LEU A 211 30.66 21.27 -21.86
N ASP A 212 31.00 22.28 -21.06
CA ASP A 212 30.96 23.69 -21.49
C ASP A 212 32.38 24.18 -21.80
N GLY A 213 32.74 24.17 -23.08
CA GLY A 213 34.07 24.61 -23.51
C GLY A 213 34.46 24.27 -24.94
N VAL A 214 33.72 24.78 -25.94
CA VAL A 214 34.20 25.47 -27.16
C VAL A 214 32.97 25.87 -27.97
N GLU A 215 32.58 27.15 -27.90
CA GLU A 215 31.80 27.77 -28.98
C GLU A 215 32.73 28.06 -30.17
N ARG A 216 32.34 27.65 -31.39
CA ARG A 216 32.80 28.29 -32.63
C ARG A 216 31.69 28.33 -33.66
N GLN A 217 31.38 29.54 -34.12
CA GLN A 217 30.53 29.82 -35.27
C GLN A 217 31.26 29.53 -36.60
N PRO A 218 30.54 29.44 -37.74
CA PRO A 218 31.08 28.93 -38.99
C PRO A 218 31.64 30.03 -39.90
N GLU A 219 32.72 29.73 -40.64
CA GLU A 219 33.18 30.50 -41.79
C GLU A 219 33.50 29.57 -42.97
N LEU A 220 33.07 29.97 -44.17
CA LEU A 220 33.54 29.43 -45.46
C LEU A 220 34.63 30.36 -46.02
N GLU A 221 35.73 29.80 -46.53
CA GLU A 221 36.04 29.85 -47.98
C GLU A 221 37.42 29.23 -48.37
N ASN A 222 37.41 28.60 -49.55
CA ASN A 222 38.46 28.53 -50.59
C ASN A 222 39.96 28.25 -50.27
N SER A 223 40.37 27.04 -50.68
CA SER A 223 41.21 26.79 -51.88
C SER A 223 42.70 26.35 -51.77
N LEU A 224 43.00 25.31 -52.58
CA LEU A 224 44.28 24.95 -53.25
C LEU A 224 45.52 24.50 -52.44
N GLY A 225 46.03 23.29 -52.74
CA GLY A 225 47.37 22.83 -52.34
C GLY A 225 47.63 21.34 -52.61
N TYR A 226 48.37 21.01 -53.69
CA TYR A 226 48.72 19.64 -54.10
C TYR A 226 49.82 18.99 -53.24
N SER A 227 49.75 17.66 -53.01
CA SER A 227 50.83 16.70 -53.39
C SER A 227 50.53 15.23 -53.03
N LYS A 228 51.25 14.32 -53.70
CA LYS A 228 51.21 12.83 -53.73
C LYS A 228 52.62 12.38 -54.22
N PRO A 229 53.03 11.09 -54.32
CA PRO A 229 52.42 9.81 -53.88
C PRO A 229 53.40 8.70 -53.36
N ALA A 230 52.86 7.49 -53.09
CA ALA A 230 53.43 6.15 -53.42
C ALA A 230 54.46 5.45 -52.45
N PRO A 231 54.88 4.16 -52.67
CA PRO A 231 54.07 2.96 -52.33
C PRO A 231 54.89 1.72 -51.82
N ALA A 232 54.28 0.51 -51.93
CA ALA A 232 54.82 -0.88 -51.81
C ALA A 232 54.92 -1.49 -50.39
N GLY A 233 54.77 -2.81 -50.16
CA GLY A 233 54.36 -3.95 -51.01
C GLY A 233 54.68 -5.32 -50.33
N GLY A 234 53.97 -6.43 -50.61
CA GLY A 234 54.33 -7.76 -50.05
C GLY A 234 53.27 -8.89 -50.14
N GLN A 235 53.69 -10.10 -50.52
CA GLN A 235 52.88 -11.33 -50.76
C GLN A 235 53.65 -12.59 -50.23
N ILE A 236 53.22 -13.87 -50.27
CA ILE A 236 52.17 -14.57 -51.05
C ILE A 236 51.74 -15.92 -50.34
N VAL A 237 50.44 -16.29 -50.40
CA VAL A 237 49.83 -17.65 -50.64
C VAL A 237 50.36 -18.91 -49.86
N THR A 238 49.53 -19.79 -49.27
CA THR A 238 48.87 -20.99 -49.89
C THR A 238 47.59 -21.52 -49.15
N LYS A 239 46.86 -22.43 -49.84
CA LYS A 239 45.54 -23.09 -49.55
C LYS A 239 45.75 -24.58 -49.08
N PRO A 240 44.74 -25.49 -48.84
CA PRO A 240 43.35 -25.54 -49.37
C PRO A 240 42.17 -26.15 -48.52
N GLN A 241 40.93 -25.91 -48.99
CA GLN A 241 39.70 -26.80 -49.00
C GLN A 241 39.10 -27.36 -47.67
N ALA A 242 37.80 -27.69 -47.52
CA ALA A 242 36.60 -27.65 -48.37
C ALA A 242 35.35 -27.31 -47.49
N ALA A 243 34.40 -26.44 -47.89
CA ALA A 243 33.19 -26.70 -48.71
C ALA A 243 31.97 -27.33 -47.99
N ALA A 244 30.91 -26.51 -47.80
CA ALA A 244 29.50 -26.87 -48.04
C ALA A 244 28.65 -25.58 -48.03
N SER A 245 27.71 -25.41 -48.96
CA SER A 245 26.89 -24.19 -49.03
C SER A 245 25.44 -24.43 -49.46
N ARG A 246 24.54 -23.64 -48.86
CA ARG A 246 23.31 -23.07 -49.42
C ARG A 246 22.04 -23.93 -49.62
N THR A 247 20.94 -23.22 -49.33
CA THR A 247 19.60 -23.23 -49.96
C THR A 247 18.70 -24.46 -49.81
N ARG A 248 17.48 -24.21 -49.32
CA ARG A 248 16.25 -24.92 -49.70
C ARG A 248 15.22 -23.90 -50.18
N ASN A 249 14.63 -24.17 -51.34
CA ASN A 249 13.41 -23.54 -51.83
C ASN A 249 12.24 -24.55 -51.74
N LEU A 250 11.03 -23.99 -51.82
CA LEU A 250 9.68 -24.56 -52.01
C LEU A 250 9.54 -26.06 -52.38
N ALA A 251 8.47 -26.68 -51.84
CA ALA A 251 7.46 -27.39 -52.67
C ALA A 251 6.12 -27.59 -51.91
N ASP A 252 5.03 -27.24 -52.60
CA ASP A 252 3.63 -27.72 -52.59
C ASP A 252 2.95 -28.39 -51.38
N ALA A 253 1.69 -27.96 -51.18
CA ALA A 253 0.65 -28.68 -50.45
C ALA A 253 -0.64 -28.74 -51.30
N GLY A 254 -1.33 -29.88 -51.31
CA GLY A 254 -2.62 -30.03 -51.97
C GLY A 254 -3.40 -31.28 -51.49
N GLY A 255 -4.73 -31.15 -51.40
CA GLY A 255 -5.66 -32.29 -51.23
C GLY A 255 -6.53 -32.29 -49.96
N SER A 256 -7.77 -31.77 -50.10
CA SER A 256 -9.10 -32.30 -49.68
C SER A 256 -9.25 -33.22 -48.43
N SER A 257 -10.35 -33.23 -47.65
CA SER A 257 -11.77 -32.96 -47.93
C SER A 257 -12.65 -32.87 -46.64
N ALA A 258 -13.93 -32.50 -46.80
CA ALA A 258 -15.14 -32.86 -46.00
C ALA A 258 -15.57 -32.05 -44.74
N ASN A 259 -16.51 -31.12 -44.97
CA ASN A 259 -17.84 -30.93 -44.32
C ASN A 259 -18.03 -31.14 -42.80
N LEU A 260 -18.50 -30.09 -42.12
CA LEU A 260 -19.94 -29.82 -41.91
C LEU A 260 -20.18 -28.38 -41.38
N ARG A 261 -21.27 -27.74 -41.83
CA ARG A 261 -21.76 -26.42 -41.37
C ARG A 261 -23.25 -26.55 -41.08
N GLU A 262 -23.73 -25.93 -40.01
CA GLU A 262 -25.16 -25.67 -39.78
C GLU A 262 -25.46 -24.16 -39.80
N VAL A 263 -26.74 -23.82 -39.99
CA VAL A 263 -27.21 -22.55 -40.58
C VAL A 263 -28.34 -21.96 -39.76
N LEU A 264 -28.37 -20.63 -39.57
CA LEU A 264 -29.57 -19.83 -39.26
C LEU A 264 -29.46 -18.43 -39.93
N PRO A 265 -30.58 -17.69 -40.15
CA PRO A 265 -30.84 -16.95 -41.40
C PRO A 265 -30.94 -15.40 -41.25
N PRO A 266 -31.17 -14.62 -42.35
CA PRO A 266 -30.79 -13.20 -42.41
C PRO A 266 -31.92 -12.16 -42.21
N LEU A 267 -31.48 -10.90 -42.22
CA LEU A 267 -32.25 -9.64 -42.15
C LEU A 267 -33.24 -9.44 -43.32
N ALA A 268 -34.22 -8.55 -43.12
CA ALA A 268 -35.17 -8.10 -44.14
C ALA A 268 -35.24 -6.56 -44.22
N ASP A 269 -35.27 -6.03 -45.45
CA ASP A 269 -35.35 -4.60 -45.79
C ASP A 269 -36.78 -4.02 -45.75
N ALA A 270 -36.89 -2.70 -45.57
CA ALA A 270 -37.98 -1.91 -46.16
C ALA A 270 -37.65 -0.41 -46.40
N LYS A 271 -37.31 -0.11 -47.65
CA LYS A 271 -37.70 1.09 -48.44
C LYS A 271 -37.18 2.49 -48.07
N THR A 272 -36.24 2.94 -48.90
CA THR A 272 -36.02 4.34 -49.28
C THR A 272 -37.12 4.90 -50.20
N THR A 273 -37.34 6.22 -50.14
CA THR A 273 -37.82 7.04 -51.26
C THR A 273 -36.96 8.30 -51.33
N ALA A 274 -36.64 8.75 -52.54
CA ALA A 274 -35.67 9.83 -52.79
C ALA A 274 -36.36 11.06 -53.40
N VAL A 275 -35.88 12.25 -53.04
CA VAL A 275 -36.11 13.52 -53.76
C VAL A 275 -34.79 14.32 -53.75
N SER A 276 -34.58 15.14 -54.77
CA SER A 276 -33.31 15.69 -55.28
C SER A 276 -32.73 16.90 -54.54
N GLU A 277 -31.44 17.14 -54.79
CA GLU A 277 -30.76 18.43 -54.58
C GLU A 277 -31.16 19.44 -55.66
N GLU A 278 -31.37 20.71 -55.29
CA GLU A 278 -30.64 21.88 -55.82
C GLU A 278 -31.03 23.18 -55.06
N ASP A 279 -30.13 24.16 -55.14
CA ASP A 279 -30.00 25.40 -54.37
C ASP A 279 -31.26 26.26 -54.08
N LEU A 280 -31.23 26.98 -52.94
CA LEU A 280 -31.18 28.46 -52.95
C LEU A 280 -30.97 29.07 -51.54
N ALA A 281 -30.34 30.24 -51.49
CA ALA A 281 -29.86 30.91 -50.28
C ALA A 281 -30.98 31.49 -49.37
N GLY A 282 -30.76 31.46 -48.05
CA GLY A 282 -31.63 32.13 -47.08
C GLY A 282 -31.27 31.82 -45.62
N GLY A 283 -30.42 32.63 -45.00
CA GLY A 283 -29.89 32.32 -43.66
C GLY A 283 -30.88 32.52 -42.51
N ARG A 284 -30.69 31.74 -41.42
CA ARG A 284 -31.18 32.08 -40.08
C ARG A 284 -30.15 31.66 -39.03
N ARG A 285 -29.84 32.59 -38.12
CA ARG A 285 -28.83 32.45 -37.06
C ARG A 285 -29.30 31.45 -35.99
N THR A 286 -28.42 30.55 -35.57
CA THR A 286 -28.48 29.92 -34.25
C THR A 286 -28.09 30.94 -33.17
N PRO A 287 -28.67 30.90 -31.96
CA PRO A 287 -28.31 31.84 -30.90
C PRO A 287 -26.90 31.54 -30.36
N ASP A 288 -26.10 32.59 -30.20
CA ASP A 288 -24.78 32.51 -29.61
C ASP A 288 -24.87 32.11 -28.13
N VAL A 289 -24.14 31.06 -27.75
CA VAL A 289 -23.78 30.82 -26.34
C VAL A 289 -22.62 31.77 -26.02
N PRO A 290 -22.69 32.61 -24.96
CA PRO A 290 -21.56 33.45 -24.59
C PRO A 290 -20.37 32.57 -24.22
N VAL A 291 -19.32 32.62 -25.03
CA VAL A 291 -18.01 32.12 -24.65
C VAL A 291 -17.40 33.18 -23.74
N ASP A 292 -17.31 32.91 -22.43
CA ASP A 292 -16.52 33.73 -21.50
C ASP A 292 -15.03 33.63 -21.88
N GLN A 293 -14.63 34.45 -22.84
CA GLN A 293 -13.24 34.74 -23.15
C GLN A 293 -12.67 35.65 -22.06
N ASP A 294 -12.34 35.08 -20.90
CA ASP A 294 -11.32 35.63 -19.99
C ASP A 294 -10.85 34.60 -18.93
N GLN A 295 -10.80 33.31 -19.27
CA GLN A 295 -9.93 32.37 -18.55
C GLN A 295 -8.49 32.56 -19.01
N LEU A 296 -7.83 33.56 -18.42
CA LEU A 296 -6.39 33.68 -18.40
C LEU A 296 -5.79 32.34 -17.91
N TYR A 297 -4.97 31.70 -18.74
CA TYR A 297 -4.05 30.67 -18.26
C TYR A 297 -2.99 31.35 -17.40
N ASP A 298 -3.31 31.52 -16.12
CA ASP A 298 -2.43 32.14 -15.15
C ASP A 298 -1.40 31.12 -14.67
N ASP A 299 -0.12 31.43 -14.87
CA ASP A 299 1.04 30.61 -14.45
C ASP A 299 1.27 30.65 -12.92
N ARG A 300 0.23 31.03 -12.17
CA ARG A 300 0.15 30.98 -10.72
C ARG A 300 0.34 29.55 -10.23
N ARG A 301 1.40 29.34 -9.43
CA ARG A 301 1.62 28.12 -8.64
C ARG A 301 0.32 27.70 -7.95
N ALA A 302 -0.01 26.41 -8.05
CA ALA A 302 -1.18 25.81 -7.41
C ALA A 302 -1.35 26.32 -5.97
N HIS A 303 -2.43 27.06 -5.73
CA HIS A 303 -2.70 27.79 -4.48
C HIS A 303 -3.00 26.88 -3.26
N GLU A 304 -2.79 25.57 -3.42
CA GLU A 304 -3.24 24.51 -2.52
C GLU A 304 -2.08 23.62 -2.04
N VAL A 305 -0.83 24.04 -2.27
CA VAL A 305 0.38 23.36 -1.79
C VAL A 305 1.00 24.18 -0.66
N ILE A 306 1.00 23.61 0.54
CA ILE A 306 1.53 24.22 1.77
C ILE A 306 2.78 23.44 2.19
N HIS A 307 3.90 24.13 2.37
CA HIS A 307 5.14 23.53 2.85
C HIS A 307 5.39 23.83 4.33
N GLY A 308 6.05 22.92 5.02
CA GLY A 308 6.54 23.07 6.38
C GLY A 308 7.88 22.38 6.56
N ARG A 309 8.61 22.73 7.62
CA ARG A 309 9.90 22.12 7.97
C ARG A 309 9.72 21.26 9.22
N LEU A 310 10.20 20.02 9.16
CA LEU A 310 10.18 19.07 10.28
C LEU A 310 11.57 18.97 10.92
N VAL A 311 11.62 19.23 12.22
CA VAL A 311 12.80 19.00 13.08
C VAL A 311 12.38 18.07 14.21
N ARG A 312 13.04 16.91 14.32
CA ARG A 312 12.71 15.84 15.29
C ARG A 312 11.24 15.39 15.25
N GLY A 313 10.62 15.39 14.06
CA GLY A 313 9.22 14.99 13.85
C GLY A 313 8.16 16.07 14.12
N HIS A 314 8.56 17.25 14.61
CA HIS A 314 7.65 18.38 14.84
C HIS A 314 7.86 19.49 13.82
N ILE A 315 6.80 20.25 13.54
CA ILE A 315 6.85 21.43 12.68
C ILE A 315 7.42 22.60 13.46
N VAL A 316 8.39 23.23 12.81
CA VAL A 316 9.02 24.46 13.29
C VAL A 316 8.64 25.65 12.41
N GLU A 317 8.79 26.85 12.94
CA GLU A 317 8.64 28.07 12.15
C GLU A 317 9.78 28.26 11.16
N ASP A 318 9.54 29.12 10.17
CA ASP A 318 10.41 29.26 9.01
C ASP A 318 11.76 29.90 9.39
N ASP A 319 11.80 30.65 10.49
CA ASP A 319 13.00 31.26 11.10
C ASP A 319 13.75 30.33 12.08
N PHE A 320 13.25 29.11 12.36
CA PHE A 320 13.91 28.19 13.30
C PHE A 320 15.31 27.77 12.79
N PRO A 321 16.36 27.83 13.63
CA PRO A 321 17.72 27.53 13.19
C PRO A 321 17.86 26.05 12.80
N SER A 322 18.27 25.78 11.56
CA SER A 322 18.59 24.42 11.11
C SER A 322 19.69 23.80 11.98
N PRO A 323 19.62 22.49 12.30
CA PRO A 323 20.65 21.82 13.08
C PRO A 323 22.05 22.01 12.49
N ALA A 324 23.03 22.35 13.33
CA ALA A 324 24.39 22.58 12.88
C ALA A 324 24.96 21.32 12.20
N MET A 325 25.23 21.41 10.90
CA MET A 325 25.99 20.41 10.17
C MET A 325 27.40 20.33 10.77
N SER A 326 27.65 19.27 11.55
CA SER A 326 28.93 19.07 12.22
C SER A 326 30.04 18.70 11.23
N THR A 327 30.65 19.70 10.58
CA THR A 327 31.85 19.55 9.74
C THR A 327 33.11 19.46 10.60
N THR A 328 33.19 18.45 11.47
CA THR A 328 34.38 17.91 12.16
C THR A 328 33.91 16.90 13.20
N GLY A 329 34.58 15.75 13.32
CA GLY A 329 34.23 14.70 14.30
C GLY A 329 34.75 13.34 13.88
N ASN A 330 35.95 13.01 14.35
CA ASN A 330 36.78 11.85 14.00
C ASN A 330 36.05 10.52 13.74
N SER A 331 36.63 9.75 12.80
CA SER A 331 36.46 8.32 12.67
C SER A 331 36.74 7.59 14.00
N VAL A 332 35.74 6.92 14.55
CA VAL A 332 35.95 5.82 15.48
C VAL A 332 35.88 4.54 14.64
N HIS A 333 37.02 3.86 14.52
CA HIS A 333 37.06 2.50 14.01
C HIS A 333 36.41 1.58 15.06
N GLU A 334 35.30 0.94 14.72
CA GLU A 334 35.02 -0.40 15.23
C GLU A 334 35.53 -1.38 14.17
N ASP A 335 36.71 -1.95 14.41
CA ASP A 335 37.27 -2.98 13.55
C ASP A 335 36.50 -4.30 13.74
N ASP A 336 35.69 -4.68 12.76
CA ASP A 336 35.10 -6.03 12.66
C ASP A 336 36.09 -6.96 11.90
N PRO A 337 36.79 -7.88 12.59
CA PRO A 337 37.97 -8.54 12.04
C PRO A 337 37.65 -9.76 11.16
N MET A 338 36.60 -9.72 10.32
CA MET A 338 36.25 -10.80 9.38
C MET A 338 35.86 -10.35 7.96
N ALA A 339 36.15 -9.11 7.56
CA ALA A 339 35.81 -8.58 6.22
C ALA A 339 36.94 -8.58 5.16
N LEU A 340 38.13 -9.13 5.47
CA LEU A 340 39.28 -9.16 4.55
C LEU A 340 39.51 -10.53 3.89
N SER A 341 38.58 -10.94 3.03
CA SER A 341 38.79 -11.97 2.01
C SER A 341 37.69 -11.90 0.94
N HIS A 342 38.02 -11.29 -0.20
CA HIS A 342 37.52 -11.56 -1.58
C HIS A 342 37.81 -10.38 -2.54
N ALA A 343 39.02 -9.82 -2.48
CA ALA A 343 39.51 -8.87 -3.48
C ALA A 343 40.20 -9.63 -4.64
N SER A 344 39.44 -10.40 -5.44
CA SER A 344 39.89 -10.92 -6.75
C SER A 344 38.81 -11.70 -7.52
N SER A 345 37.91 -10.99 -8.21
CA SER A 345 37.35 -11.47 -9.48
C SER A 345 36.92 -10.30 -10.35
N LEU A 346 37.72 -10.05 -11.40
CA LEU A 346 37.37 -9.12 -12.47
C LEU A 346 36.26 -9.74 -13.33
N PHE A 347 35.40 -8.87 -13.89
CA PHE A 347 34.28 -9.16 -14.80
C PHE A 347 32.97 -9.74 -14.21
N VAL A 348 31.95 -8.89 -14.16
CA VAL A 348 30.57 -9.23 -14.55
C VAL A 348 30.08 -8.12 -15.49
N PRO A 349 29.52 -8.42 -16.68
CA PRO A 349 29.11 -7.40 -17.65
C PRO A 349 27.82 -6.69 -17.25
N GLU A 350 27.58 -5.51 -17.82
CA GLU A 350 26.36 -4.73 -17.63
C GLU A 350 25.11 -5.51 -18.08
N GLY A 351 24.28 -5.89 -17.12
CA GLY A 351 22.90 -6.28 -17.39
C GLY A 351 22.05 -5.04 -17.58
N GLN A 352 21.66 -4.72 -18.82
CA GLN A 352 20.53 -3.83 -19.09
C GLN A 352 19.25 -4.48 -18.52
N ILE A 353 18.92 -4.19 -17.27
CA ILE A 353 17.62 -4.55 -16.69
C ILE A 353 16.61 -3.48 -17.09
N LEU A 354 16.00 -3.72 -18.25
CA LEU A 354 14.80 -3.04 -18.69
C LEU A 354 13.66 -3.33 -17.68
N GLY A 355 12.93 -2.29 -17.23
CA GLY A 355 11.64 -2.46 -16.56
C GLY A 355 11.68 -2.70 -15.04
N GLY A 356 12.15 -1.71 -14.28
CA GLY A 356 11.94 -1.63 -12.82
C GLY A 356 11.62 -0.20 -12.40
N GLY A 357 10.34 0.19 -12.42
CA GLY A 357 9.90 1.54 -12.04
C GLY A 357 10.29 1.85 -10.58
N GLY A 358 11.04 2.94 -10.39
CA GLY A 358 11.62 3.35 -9.10
C GLY A 358 10.63 3.95 -8.09
N ASP A 359 9.33 3.68 -8.22
CA ASP A 359 8.25 4.29 -7.43
C ASP A 359 7.99 3.53 -6.12
N ALA A 360 9.07 3.18 -5.43
CA ALA A 360 8.99 2.65 -4.07
C ALA A 360 8.71 3.79 -3.10
N ALA A 361 7.45 4.24 -3.04
CA ALA A 361 6.98 5.14 -2.00
C ALA A 361 7.34 4.55 -0.62
N ALA A 362 7.93 5.41 0.22
CA ALA A 362 8.40 5.06 1.56
C ALA A 362 7.23 4.52 2.40
N SER A 363 7.54 3.57 3.26
CA SER A 363 6.59 3.06 4.24
C SER A 363 6.61 3.91 5.50
N SER A 364 5.48 4.00 6.21
CA SER A 364 5.37 4.74 7.47
C SER A 364 6.48 4.42 8.47
N ASP A 365 6.93 3.17 8.59
CA ASP A 365 8.09 2.80 9.42
C ASP A 365 9.35 3.63 9.13
N GLU A 366 9.63 3.82 7.83
CA GLU A 366 10.82 4.53 7.41
C GLU A 366 10.67 6.00 7.73
N GLU A 367 9.47 6.58 7.54
CA GLU A 367 9.12 7.96 7.94
C GLU A 367 9.34 8.14 9.45
N ASP A 368 8.70 7.30 10.27
CA ASP A 368 8.79 7.33 11.73
C ASP A 368 10.23 7.17 12.24
N ASN A 369 11.01 6.23 11.68
CA ASN A 369 12.43 6.06 12.02
C ASN A 369 13.29 7.26 11.58
N ALA A 370 12.94 7.94 10.48
CA ALA A 370 13.67 9.11 9.99
C ALA A 370 13.40 10.38 10.80
N PHE A 371 12.28 10.47 11.52
CA PHE A 371 11.99 11.57 12.46
C PHE A 371 12.77 11.45 13.77
N GLN A 372 13.18 10.24 14.16
CA GLN A 372 14.00 9.99 15.36
C GLN A 372 15.49 10.34 15.16
N GLY A 373 15.95 10.48 13.91
CA GLY A 373 17.34 10.79 13.58
C GLY A 373 17.74 12.24 13.94
N THR A 374 18.74 12.39 14.81
CA THR A 374 19.12 13.68 15.43
C THR A 374 19.78 14.72 14.50
N LYS A 375 20.01 14.40 13.22
CA LYS A 375 20.81 15.22 12.28
C LYS A 375 20.13 15.57 10.95
N THR A 376 18.86 15.24 10.74
CA THR A 376 18.21 15.42 9.42
C THR A 376 16.93 16.26 9.51
N GLU A 377 16.93 17.41 8.83
CA GLU A 377 15.75 18.23 8.58
C GLU A 377 14.98 17.67 7.37
N HIS A 378 13.67 17.48 7.51
CA HIS A 378 12.80 16.99 6.42
C HIS A 378 11.80 18.08 6.02
N MET A 379 11.42 18.12 4.75
CA MET A 379 10.34 19.02 4.30
C MET A 379 9.04 18.23 4.28
N ILE A 380 7.97 18.80 4.84
CA ILE A 380 6.62 18.25 4.77
C ILE A 380 5.77 19.13 3.86
N THR A 381 5.03 18.50 2.96
CA THR A 381 4.19 19.16 1.96
C THR A 381 2.77 18.65 2.10
N LEU A 382 1.84 19.55 2.37
CA LEU A 382 0.41 19.32 2.39
C LEU A 382 -0.19 19.83 1.07
N VAL A 383 -0.92 18.95 0.38
CA VAL A 383 -1.68 19.26 -0.84
C VAL A 383 -3.17 19.18 -0.51
N GLY A 384 -3.92 20.22 -0.83
CA GLY A 384 -5.37 20.31 -0.65
C GLY A 384 -5.81 21.29 0.44
N ASN A 385 -6.94 21.95 0.22
CA ASN A 385 -7.43 23.02 1.09
C ASN A 385 -8.13 22.50 2.36
N VAL A 386 -7.41 22.55 3.50
CA VAL A 386 -7.89 22.20 4.85
C VAL A 386 -8.33 23.39 5.71
N ARG A 387 -8.18 24.63 5.21
CA ARG A 387 -8.27 25.85 6.04
C ARG A 387 -9.68 26.05 6.61
N ASN A 388 -9.78 26.27 7.92
CA ASN A 388 -11.01 26.38 8.70
C ASN A 388 -11.92 25.13 8.67
N ARG A 389 -11.46 24.00 8.13
CA ARG A 389 -12.25 22.76 7.99
C ARG A 389 -11.90 21.75 9.09
N THR A 390 -12.79 20.79 9.31
CA THR A 390 -12.45 19.57 10.07
C THR A 390 -11.63 18.65 9.18
N VAL A 391 -10.59 18.01 9.72
CA VAL A 391 -9.72 17.10 8.98
C VAL A 391 -9.82 15.69 9.56
N PHE A 392 -9.98 14.71 8.67
CA PHE A 392 -9.88 13.29 8.97
C PHE A 392 -8.58 12.77 8.39
N ILE A 393 -7.53 12.61 9.20
CA ILE A 393 -6.29 11.96 8.76
C ILE A 393 -6.51 10.45 8.79
N VAL A 394 -6.36 9.76 7.66
CA VAL A 394 -6.69 8.33 7.53
C VAL A 394 -5.51 7.49 7.07
N ASP A 395 -5.31 6.34 7.71
CA ASP A 395 -4.39 5.28 7.28
C ASP A 395 -4.97 3.90 7.66
N ASP A 396 -4.29 2.78 7.37
CA ASP A 396 -4.76 1.44 7.85
C ASP A 396 -4.42 1.17 9.31
N MET A 397 -3.29 1.68 9.81
CA MET A 397 -2.84 1.39 11.17
C MET A 397 -2.06 2.51 11.86
N ILE A 398 -2.19 2.57 13.19
CA ILE A 398 -1.37 3.41 14.07
C ILE A 398 -0.44 2.49 14.86
N ASP A 399 0.87 2.64 14.66
CA ASP A 399 1.91 1.86 15.35
C ASP A 399 2.86 2.81 16.11
N LYS A 400 3.49 3.73 15.38
CA LYS A 400 4.33 4.82 15.91
C LYS A 400 3.64 6.19 15.77
N PRO A 401 3.95 7.17 16.63
CA PRO A 401 3.23 8.46 16.67
C PRO A 401 3.80 9.52 15.71
N GLY A 402 5.08 9.46 15.33
CA GLY A 402 5.80 10.59 14.71
C GLY A 402 5.16 11.12 13.43
N SER A 403 4.89 10.25 12.45
CA SER A 403 4.21 10.59 11.18
C SER A 403 2.79 11.14 11.38
N TRP A 404 2.07 10.66 12.41
CA TRP A 404 0.72 11.12 12.73
C TRP A 404 0.73 12.52 13.36
N ILE A 405 1.65 12.76 14.30
CA ILE A 405 1.87 14.08 14.91
C ILE A 405 2.33 15.08 13.85
N ALA A 406 3.30 14.73 13.01
CA ALA A 406 3.78 15.59 11.92
C ALA A 406 2.64 15.99 10.97
N ALA A 407 1.78 15.04 10.56
CA ALA A 407 0.63 15.31 9.71
C ALA A 407 -0.42 16.20 10.41
N ALA A 408 -0.74 15.92 11.68
CA ALA A 408 -1.68 16.72 12.48
C ALA A 408 -1.20 18.16 12.68
N GLU A 409 0.08 18.34 13.04
CA GLU A 409 0.70 19.65 13.12
C GLU A 409 0.71 20.37 11.76
N THR A 410 0.87 19.65 10.63
CA THR A 410 0.87 20.27 9.29
C THR A 410 -0.48 20.87 8.98
N VAL A 411 -1.56 20.08 9.14
CA VAL A 411 -2.91 20.54 8.82
C VAL A 411 -3.37 21.65 9.78
N VAL A 412 -2.97 21.64 11.05
CA VAL A 412 -3.31 22.70 12.02
C VAL A 412 -2.42 23.94 11.87
N LYS A 413 -1.11 23.83 12.14
CA LYS A 413 -0.21 24.99 12.28
C LYS A 413 0.02 25.72 10.96
N LYS A 414 0.23 24.98 9.86
CA LYS A 414 0.48 25.56 8.52
C LYS A 414 -0.79 25.57 7.65
N GLY A 415 -1.66 24.56 7.77
CA GLY A 415 -2.92 24.45 7.02
C GLY A 415 -4.09 25.28 7.57
N GLY A 416 -4.10 25.59 8.87
CA GLY A 416 -5.22 26.29 9.53
C GLY A 416 -6.48 25.44 9.70
N ALA A 417 -6.35 24.11 9.82
CA ALA A 417 -7.46 23.21 10.14
C ALA A 417 -8.07 23.51 11.51
N LYS A 418 -9.39 23.33 11.64
CA LYS A 418 -10.15 23.65 12.86
C LYS A 418 -10.12 22.53 13.89
N ARG A 419 -10.16 21.27 13.43
CA ARG A 419 -10.16 20.05 14.25
C ARG A 419 -9.52 18.90 13.47
N VAL A 420 -8.88 17.96 14.16
CA VAL A 420 -8.20 16.80 13.55
C VAL A 420 -8.60 15.49 14.23
N TYR A 421 -9.10 14.55 13.44
CA TYR A 421 -9.32 13.16 13.84
C TYR A 421 -8.26 12.30 13.16
N CYS A 422 -7.49 11.54 13.93
CA CYS A 422 -6.62 10.49 13.42
C CYS A 422 -7.41 9.18 13.39
N ILE A 423 -7.61 8.62 12.19
CA ILE A 423 -8.49 7.48 11.96
C ILE A 423 -7.69 6.34 11.34
N ALA A 424 -7.77 5.14 11.93
CA ALA A 424 -7.20 3.93 11.34
C ALA A 424 -8.06 2.71 11.62
N THR A 425 -7.86 1.62 10.88
CA THR A 425 -8.49 0.35 11.23
C THR A 425 -7.78 -0.25 12.44
N HIS A 426 -6.45 -0.40 12.42
CA HIS A 426 -5.71 -1.11 13.46
C HIS A 426 -4.96 -0.17 14.42
N GLY A 427 -5.38 -0.13 15.68
CA GLY A 427 -4.64 0.54 16.76
C GLY A 427 -3.61 -0.39 17.40
N ILE A 428 -2.39 -0.44 16.85
CA ILE A 428 -1.28 -1.26 17.37
C ILE A 428 -0.63 -0.58 18.57
N PHE A 429 -0.39 0.74 18.47
CA PHE A 429 0.14 1.60 19.53
C PHE A 429 1.38 1.04 20.24
N GLY A 430 2.44 0.80 19.46
CA GLY A 430 3.75 0.41 19.96
C GLY A 430 4.34 1.45 20.92
N ASP A 431 5.11 0.98 21.90
CA ASP A 431 5.77 1.80 22.91
C ASP A 431 4.81 2.83 23.54
N ASP A 432 5.20 4.11 23.61
CA ASP A 432 4.44 5.24 24.16
C ASP A 432 3.59 5.98 23.11
N CYS A 433 3.29 5.34 21.96
CA CYS A 433 2.58 5.97 20.85
C CYS A 433 1.24 6.59 21.26
N LEU A 434 0.44 5.89 22.06
CA LEU A 434 -0.89 6.34 22.44
C LEU A 434 -0.84 7.58 23.36
N GLU A 435 0.13 7.62 24.27
CA GLU A 435 0.39 8.70 25.20
C GLU A 435 0.96 9.94 24.49
N GLN A 436 1.80 9.76 23.45
CA GLN A 436 2.23 10.86 22.59
C GLN A 436 1.08 11.45 21.76
N LEU A 437 0.15 10.62 21.25
CA LEU A 437 -1.03 11.10 20.53
C LEU A 437 -2.03 11.81 21.45
N GLU A 438 -2.19 11.36 22.71
CA GLU A 438 -2.98 12.06 23.73
C GLU A 438 -2.39 13.44 24.04
N SER A 439 -1.07 13.54 24.21
CA SER A 439 -0.40 14.81 24.55
C SER A 439 -0.30 15.81 23.39
N CYS A 440 -0.46 15.38 22.14
CA CYS A 440 -0.46 16.27 20.97
C CYS A 440 -1.71 17.18 20.91
N GLU A 441 -1.55 18.48 21.16
CA GLU A 441 -2.63 19.48 21.11
C GLU A 441 -3.32 19.59 19.74
N CYS A 442 -2.61 19.26 18.65
CA CYS A 442 -3.14 19.31 17.29
C CYS A 442 -4.07 18.12 16.93
N ILE A 443 -4.27 17.16 17.83
CA ILE A 443 -5.16 15.99 17.65
C ILE A 443 -6.34 16.10 18.61
N ASP A 444 -7.58 16.08 18.09
CA ASP A 444 -8.81 16.06 18.89
C ASP A 444 -9.26 14.66 19.28
N THR A 445 -9.06 13.68 18.40
CA THR A 445 -9.66 12.34 18.53
C THR A 445 -8.84 11.30 17.77
N ILE A 446 -8.69 10.12 18.36
CA ILE A 446 -8.01 8.96 17.82
C ILE A 446 -9.07 7.87 17.65
N LEU A 447 -9.46 7.58 16.41
CA LEU A 447 -10.50 6.61 16.07
C LEU A 447 -9.84 5.33 15.53
N VAL A 448 -10.01 4.22 16.23
CA VAL A 448 -9.52 2.90 15.80
C VAL A 448 -10.60 1.83 15.95
N THR A 449 -10.34 0.62 15.49
CA THR A 449 -11.21 -0.54 15.75
C THR A 449 -10.61 -1.48 16.81
N ASN A 450 -11.43 -2.37 17.37
CA ASN A 450 -10.96 -3.46 18.23
C ASN A 450 -10.30 -4.64 17.48
N SER A 451 -9.86 -4.44 16.22
CA SER A 451 -9.12 -5.46 15.45
C SER A 451 -7.79 -5.88 16.09
N PHE A 452 -7.12 -5.00 16.83
CA PHE A 452 -5.90 -5.31 17.58
C PHE A 452 -6.17 -5.12 19.09
N PRO A 453 -5.65 -5.98 19.98
CA PRO A 453 -5.89 -5.84 21.41
C PRO A 453 -5.15 -4.65 22.01
N ILE A 454 -5.93 -3.67 22.47
CA ILE A 454 -5.42 -2.51 23.21
C ILE A 454 -5.51 -2.83 24.71
N ASN A 455 -4.44 -2.55 25.47
CA ASN A 455 -4.45 -2.70 26.92
C ASN A 455 -5.54 -1.79 27.54
N GLN A 456 -6.45 -2.38 28.33
CA GLN A 456 -7.63 -1.66 28.83
C GLN A 456 -7.28 -0.50 29.78
N ASP A 457 -6.22 -0.63 30.57
CA ASP A 457 -5.83 0.42 31.52
C ASP A 457 -5.11 1.58 30.80
N ARG A 458 -4.31 1.30 29.76
CA ARG A 458 -3.84 2.34 28.82
C ARG A 458 -5.04 3.03 28.17
N ALA A 459 -5.98 2.28 27.58
CA ALA A 459 -7.14 2.85 26.90
C ALA A 459 -8.00 3.75 27.80
N ARG A 460 -8.21 3.38 29.07
CA ARG A 460 -8.98 4.18 30.06
C ARG A 460 -8.36 5.53 30.37
N ASN A 461 -7.03 5.67 30.26
CA ASN A 461 -6.31 6.89 30.59
C ASN A 461 -6.29 7.92 29.44
N ILE A 462 -6.78 7.55 28.25
CA ILE A 462 -6.62 8.30 27.00
C ILE A 462 -7.98 8.84 26.57
N LYS A 463 -8.17 10.16 26.73
CA LYS A 463 -9.48 10.81 26.57
C LYS A 463 -9.87 10.97 25.11
N LYS A 464 -8.88 11.01 24.21
CA LYS A 464 -9.08 11.16 22.76
C LYS A 464 -9.42 9.84 22.07
N LEU A 465 -9.23 8.69 22.72
CA LEU A 465 -9.38 7.37 22.09
C LEU A 465 -10.86 6.95 21.96
N VAL A 466 -11.26 6.60 20.76
CA VAL A 466 -12.55 5.97 20.44
C VAL A 466 -12.27 4.65 19.73
N VAL A 467 -12.84 3.56 20.26
CA VAL A 467 -12.69 2.21 19.71
C VAL A 467 -14.01 1.75 19.12
N LEU A 468 -14.02 1.48 17.82
CA LEU A 468 -15.14 0.91 17.08
C LEU A 468 -15.14 -0.62 17.19
N ASP A 469 -16.34 -1.19 17.32
CA ASP A 469 -16.52 -2.63 17.43
C ASP A 469 -16.69 -3.30 16.04
N LEU A 470 -15.87 -4.32 15.78
CA LEU A 470 -15.93 -5.18 14.61
C LEU A 470 -16.68 -6.50 14.85
N SER A 471 -17.14 -6.78 16.08
CA SER A 471 -17.78 -8.05 16.43
C SER A 471 -18.94 -8.38 15.50
N PHE A 472 -19.76 -7.39 15.13
CA PHE A 472 -20.88 -7.56 14.20
C PHE A 472 -20.38 -7.91 12.79
N LEU A 473 -19.44 -7.16 12.24
CA LEU A 473 -18.86 -7.38 10.90
C LEU A 473 -18.22 -8.78 10.79
N LEU A 474 -17.45 -9.18 11.78
CA LEU A 474 -16.78 -10.48 11.84
C LEU A 474 -17.78 -11.62 12.05
N SER A 475 -18.77 -11.44 12.93
CA SER A 475 -19.84 -12.44 13.13
C SER A 475 -20.65 -12.68 11.86
N GLU A 476 -21.04 -11.63 11.14
CA GLU A 476 -21.80 -11.75 9.90
C GLU A 476 -20.97 -12.34 8.76
N ALA A 477 -19.67 -12.03 8.68
CA ALA A 477 -18.75 -12.68 7.76
C ALA A 477 -18.62 -14.19 8.06
N ILE A 478 -18.43 -14.59 9.32
CA ILE A 478 -18.41 -16.00 9.75
C ILE A 478 -19.73 -16.70 9.41
N ARG A 479 -20.87 -16.05 9.68
CA ARG A 479 -22.22 -16.57 9.36
C ARG A 479 -22.37 -16.84 7.87
N ARG A 480 -22.01 -15.88 7.02
CA ARG A 480 -22.07 -16.00 5.55
C ARG A 480 -21.11 -17.06 5.02
N ASN A 481 -19.87 -17.08 5.52
CA ASN A 481 -18.83 -18.03 5.13
C ASN A 481 -19.20 -19.49 5.47
N HIS A 482 -19.96 -19.71 6.56
CA HIS A 482 -20.50 -21.00 6.95
C HIS A 482 -21.69 -21.45 6.05
N TYR A 483 -22.64 -20.56 5.77
CA TYR A 483 -23.81 -20.89 4.95
C TYR A 483 -23.57 -20.80 3.43
N GLY A 484 -22.39 -20.36 2.98
CA GLY A 484 -22.07 -20.16 1.56
C GLY A 484 -22.76 -18.94 0.94
N GLU A 485 -23.15 -17.96 1.76
CA GLU A 485 -23.77 -16.72 1.31
C GLU A 485 -22.73 -15.72 0.79
N SER A 486 -23.14 -14.83 -0.12
CA SER A 486 -22.27 -13.76 -0.61
C SER A 486 -21.90 -12.78 0.51
N ILE A 487 -20.61 -12.46 0.61
CA ILE A 487 -20.05 -11.45 1.52
C ILE A 487 -20.08 -10.03 0.92
N SER A 488 -20.39 -9.89 -0.39
CA SER A 488 -20.50 -8.61 -1.09
C SER A 488 -21.35 -7.53 -0.37
N PRO A 489 -22.47 -7.85 0.32
CA PRO A 489 -23.24 -6.85 1.06
C PRO A 489 -22.48 -6.17 2.21
N LEU A 490 -21.43 -6.80 2.77
CA LEU A 490 -20.66 -6.24 3.89
C LEU A 490 -19.74 -5.09 3.47
N PHE A 491 -19.46 -4.97 2.16
CA PHE A 491 -18.69 -3.86 1.59
C PHE A 491 -19.55 -2.65 1.23
N GLN A 492 -20.88 -2.77 1.27
CA GLN A 492 -21.76 -1.68 0.88
C GLN A 492 -21.89 -0.68 2.03
N HIS A 493 -21.73 0.61 1.74
CA HIS A 493 -22.23 1.65 2.64
C HIS A 493 -23.75 1.55 2.65
N THR A 494 -24.30 0.91 3.69
CA THR A 494 -25.73 0.98 3.95
C THR A 494 -26.07 2.46 4.12
N GLY A 495 -26.93 2.99 3.24
CA GLY A 495 -27.61 4.24 3.52
C GLY A 495 -28.45 4.03 4.78
N ASP A 496 -28.28 4.92 5.76
CA ASP A 496 -29.31 5.11 6.80
C ASP A 496 -30.50 5.85 6.16
#